data_AF-A0A414WFL8-F1
#
_entry.id   AF-A0A414WFL8-F1
#
_cell.length_a   1.000
_cell.length_b   1.000
_cell.length_c   1.000
_cell.angle_alpha   90.00
_cell.angle_beta   90.00
_cell.angle_gamma   90.00
#
_symmetry.space_group_name_H-M   'P 1'
#
loop_
_entity.id
_entity.type
_entity.pdbx_description
1 polymer ?
#
loop_
_entity_poly.entity_id
_entity_poly.type
_entity_poly.pdbx_seq_one_letter_code
_entity_poly.pdbx_strand_id
1 'polypeptide(L)'
;MKINVKNIGRVAEADVEIDGIAVVAGENGTGKSTVGKALYAAFNSMSDSENKIDCMRRYSVERALRKAYIGGPFGSTPRHRRSAGRISDFIDRVFSGKYTRDELIDEIKDYYGKEISREIESDFTNGVAGVADQIIEIMDISDDEAFRAIATNRFRSEFNGQINSVFDDESGRVELQIKGSSTLFSIAGDEVTEVCDRRTLRFRAHYLDDPFLIDSLAGPYGSAFRSRTLLGHQEELRQDLIRSTIRNDDKESSLFDEIAMERHLNVLMEKVVSLCPGHFEKSGSRDHLIYLEGGFVRGLEPGNLSAGLKTFAIMKVLLKSGALEAGGTIILDEPEIHLHPAWQLAFAEIIVLLQKELGMHVLMSTHSPYFLNAIEVYSKKYGIDGLCSYYLAETCADGRSRLTDITRSTEVAYEKLAAPFDILEREECGLE
;
A
#
# COMPACT_ATOMS: atom_id res chain seq x y z
N MET A 1 -13.86 0.52 -12.35
CA MET A 1 -12.68 1.43 -12.19
C MET A 1 -11.73 1.15 -13.34
N LYS A 2 -10.85 2.06 -13.78
CA LYS A 2 -9.96 1.79 -14.91
C LYS A 2 -8.59 2.43 -14.72
N ILE A 3 -7.53 1.73 -15.12
CA ILE A 3 -6.16 2.23 -15.11
C ILE A 3 -5.54 2.14 -16.51
N ASN A 4 -4.97 3.26 -16.97
CA ASN A 4 -4.13 3.31 -18.16
C ASN A 4 -2.68 3.54 -17.73
N VAL A 5 -1.77 2.70 -18.20
CA VAL A 5 -0.32 2.83 -17.96
C VAL A 5 0.37 2.92 -19.30
N LYS A 6 1.21 3.93 -19.51
CA LYS A 6 2.10 4.00 -20.67
C LYS A 6 3.52 4.35 -20.29
N ASN A 7 4.45 3.65 -20.92
CA ASN A 7 5.89 3.85 -20.79
C ASN A 7 6.40 3.85 -19.34
N ILE A 8 5.97 2.85 -18.56
CA ILE A 8 6.36 2.65 -17.14
C ILE A 8 7.07 1.31 -17.00
N GLY A 9 8.30 1.31 -16.47
CA GLY A 9 9.13 0.12 -16.32
C GLY A 9 9.25 -0.68 -17.63
N ARG A 10 8.66 -1.88 -17.67
CA ARG A 10 8.65 -2.72 -18.89
C ARG A 10 7.40 -2.54 -19.75
N VAL A 11 6.38 -1.86 -19.26
CA VAL A 11 5.06 -1.77 -19.90
C VAL A 11 5.05 -0.59 -20.88
N ALA A 12 4.88 -0.87 -22.17
CA ALA A 12 4.66 0.14 -23.19
C ALA A 12 3.25 0.74 -23.06
N GLU A 13 2.24 -0.12 -22.99
CA GLU A 13 0.84 0.27 -22.87
C GLU A 13 0.05 -0.84 -22.16
N ALA A 14 -0.76 -0.43 -21.19
CA ALA A 14 -1.76 -1.28 -20.54
C ALA A 14 -3.02 -0.48 -20.29
N ASP A 15 -4.17 -1.07 -20.60
CA ASP A 15 -5.48 -0.48 -20.37
C ASP A 15 -6.38 -1.51 -19.67
N VAL A 16 -6.56 -1.36 -18.36
CA VAL A 16 -7.17 -2.39 -17.50
C VAL A 16 -8.40 -1.85 -16.79
N GLU A 17 -9.55 -2.46 -17.04
CA GLU A 17 -10.82 -2.20 -16.38
C GLU A 17 -11.02 -3.16 -15.20
N ILE A 18 -11.40 -2.61 -14.05
CA ILE A 18 -11.52 -3.27 -12.75
C ILE A 18 -12.91 -2.94 -12.20
N ASP A 19 -13.93 -3.63 -12.70
CA ASP A 19 -15.31 -3.45 -12.24
C ASP A 19 -15.68 -4.37 -11.08
N GLY A 20 -15.19 -5.61 -11.11
CA GLY A 20 -15.17 -6.52 -9.98
C GLY A 20 -13.79 -7.15 -9.83
N ILE A 21 -13.46 -8.08 -10.73
CA ILE A 21 -12.18 -8.80 -10.73
C ILE A 21 -11.51 -8.63 -12.09
N ALA A 22 -10.32 -8.04 -12.11
CA ALA A 22 -9.46 -7.97 -13.29
C ALA A 22 -8.32 -8.95 -13.14
N VAL A 23 -8.20 -9.90 -14.06
CA VAL A 23 -7.14 -10.92 -14.08
C VAL A 23 -6.16 -10.61 -15.21
N VAL A 24 -4.90 -10.36 -14.86
CA VAL A 24 -3.79 -10.22 -15.80
C VAL A 24 -3.03 -11.54 -15.86
N ALA A 25 -3.29 -12.32 -16.90
CA ALA A 25 -2.60 -13.57 -17.18
C ALA A 25 -1.36 -13.34 -18.06
N GLY A 26 -0.31 -14.13 -17.90
CA GLY A 26 0.85 -14.08 -18.79
C GLY A 26 2.09 -14.71 -18.19
N GLU A 27 3.08 -14.99 -19.05
CA GLU A 27 4.36 -15.57 -18.65
C GLU A 27 5.14 -14.67 -17.67
N ASN A 28 6.15 -15.24 -17.03
CA ASN A 28 7.01 -14.49 -16.12
C ASN A 28 7.78 -13.39 -16.84
N GLY A 29 7.91 -12.23 -16.20
CA GLY A 29 8.59 -11.08 -16.78
C GLY A 29 7.80 -10.33 -17.85
N THR A 30 6.50 -10.61 -18.05
CA THR A 30 5.64 -9.85 -18.99
C THR A 30 5.09 -8.55 -18.40
N GLY A 31 5.62 -8.03 -17.29
CA GLY A 31 5.22 -6.72 -16.74
C GLY A 31 3.89 -6.70 -15.95
N LYS A 32 3.34 -7.86 -15.58
CA LYS A 32 2.09 -7.97 -14.80
C LYS A 32 2.15 -7.17 -13.48
N SER A 33 3.20 -7.39 -12.69
CA SER A 33 3.45 -6.68 -11.42
C SER A 33 3.63 -5.16 -11.60
N THR A 34 4.10 -4.71 -12.77
CA THR A 34 4.25 -3.27 -13.07
C THR A 34 2.90 -2.55 -13.07
N VAL A 35 1.86 -3.19 -13.62
CA VAL A 35 0.50 -2.62 -13.63
C VAL A 35 -0.08 -2.57 -12.21
N GLY A 36 0.11 -3.62 -11.42
CA GLY A 36 -0.28 -3.64 -10.01
C GLY A 36 0.39 -2.52 -9.21
N LYS A 37 1.71 -2.37 -9.34
CA LYS A 37 2.49 -1.33 -8.64
C LYS A 37 2.08 0.08 -9.05
N ALA A 38 1.83 0.29 -10.35
CA ALA A 38 1.33 1.58 -10.86
C ALA A 38 -0.05 1.92 -10.27
N LEU A 39 -0.97 0.95 -10.22
CA LEU A 39 -2.28 1.13 -9.59
C LEU A 39 -2.14 1.47 -8.10
N TYR A 40 -1.33 0.72 -7.38
CA TYR A 40 -1.09 0.95 -5.96
C TYR A 40 -0.54 2.36 -5.70
N ALA A 41 0.52 2.75 -6.41
CA ALA A 41 1.15 4.06 -6.27
C ALA A 41 0.16 5.19 -6.56
N ALA A 42 -0.56 5.12 -7.69
CA ALA A 42 -1.52 6.14 -8.09
C ALA A 42 -2.69 6.25 -7.09
N PHE A 43 -3.30 5.12 -6.73
CA PHE A 43 -4.45 5.07 -5.83
C PHE A 43 -4.09 5.56 -4.42
N ASN A 44 -2.98 5.07 -3.85
CA ASN A 44 -2.59 5.41 -2.48
C ASN A 44 -1.94 6.80 -2.35
N SER A 45 -1.50 7.41 -3.46
CA SER A 45 -1.15 8.83 -3.51
C SER A 45 -2.38 9.72 -3.29
N MET A 46 -3.53 9.34 -3.84
CA MET A 46 -4.79 10.07 -3.65
C MET A 46 -5.50 9.74 -2.33
N SER A 47 -5.23 8.56 -1.76
CA SER A 47 -5.81 8.12 -0.49
C SER A 47 -5.40 9.07 0.65
N ASP A 48 -6.38 9.66 1.32
CA ASP A 48 -6.21 10.56 2.48
C ASP A 48 -5.18 11.68 2.25
N SER A 49 -5.10 12.18 1.01
CA SER A 49 -4.03 13.06 0.54
C SER A 49 -4.00 14.41 1.24
N GLU A 50 -5.16 15.02 1.49
CA GLU A 50 -5.27 16.32 2.20
C GLU A 50 -4.73 16.22 3.62
N ASN A 51 -5.13 15.18 4.37
CA ASN A 51 -4.65 14.93 5.72
C ASN A 51 -3.15 14.59 5.74
N LYS A 52 -2.64 13.86 4.73
CA LYS A 52 -1.20 13.59 4.59
C LYS A 52 -0.41 14.88 4.37
N ILE A 53 -0.89 15.77 3.51
CA ILE A 53 -0.25 17.07 3.24
C ILE A 53 -0.22 17.91 4.53
N ASP A 54 -1.36 18.03 5.23
CA ASP A 54 -1.43 18.77 6.49
C ASP A 54 -0.48 18.19 7.56
N CYS A 55 -0.51 16.87 7.76
CA CYS A 55 0.40 16.19 8.68
C CYS A 55 1.89 16.43 8.34
N MET A 56 2.26 16.34 7.07
CA MET A 56 3.65 16.56 6.62
C MET A 56 4.09 18.01 6.78
N ARG A 57 3.19 18.97 6.52
CA ARG A 57 3.46 20.40 6.72
C ARG A 57 3.67 20.69 8.20
N ARG A 58 2.77 20.22 9.07
CA ARG A 58 2.88 20.35 10.54
C ARG A 58 4.18 19.74 11.07
N TYR A 59 4.52 18.54 10.62
CA TYR A 59 5.77 17.86 10.99
C TYR A 59 7.02 18.64 10.54
N SER A 60 6.97 19.27 9.37
CA SER A 60 8.09 20.08 8.85
C SER A 60 8.30 21.35 9.68
N VAL A 61 7.21 22.02 10.09
CA VAL A 61 7.26 23.15 11.02
C VAL A 61 7.81 22.72 12.38
N GLU A 62 7.31 21.61 12.94
CA GLU A 62 7.83 21.04 14.18
C GLU A 62 9.34 20.77 14.09
N ARG A 63 9.79 20.20 12.97
CA ARG A 63 11.20 19.90 12.74
C ARG A 63 12.06 21.16 12.64
N ALA A 64 11.58 22.21 11.98
CA ALA A 64 12.27 23.49 11.89
C ALA A 64 12.51 24.08 13.30
N LEU A 65 11.48 24.09 14.15
CA LEU A 65 11.58 24.51 15.56
C LEU A 65 12.55 23.62 16.35
N ARG A 66 12.44 22.30 16.24
CA ARG A 66 13.34 21.39 16.96
C ARG A 66 14.80 21.59 16.56
N LYS A 67 15.08 21.82 15.26
CA LYS A 67 16.44 22.02 14.73
C LYS A 67 17.09 23.30 15.22
N ALA A 68 16.31 24.38 15.39
CA ALA A 68 16.79 25.64 15.93
C ALA A 68 17.33 25.52 17.37
N TYR A 69 16.93 24.47 18.10
CA TYR A 69 17.35 24.19 19.48
C TYR A 69 18.06 22.84 19.58
N ILE A 70 19.14 22.65 18.81
CA ILE A 70 20.06 21.51 18.96
C ILE A 70 21.46 22.05 19.27
N GLY A 71 21.73 22.37 20.54
CA GLY A 71 23.11 22.52 21.02
C GLY A 71 23.37 23.72 21.93
N GLY A 72 23.11 23.55 23.23
CA GLY A 72 23.92 24.19 24.28
C GLY A 72 24.88 23.14 24.90
N PRO A 73 25.98 23.52 25.57
CA PRO A 73 26.97 22.59 26.16
C PRO A 73 26.42 21.63 27.23
N PHE A 74 25.16 21.84 27.65
CA PHE A 74 24.43 20.99 28.59
C PHE A 74 23.36 20.17 27.85
N GLY A 75 23.79 19.41 26.84
CA GLY A 75 22.95 18.37 26.25
C GLY A 75 22.53 17.37 27.34
N SER A 76 21.22 17.17 27.49
CA SER A 76 20.56 16.25 28.44
C SER A 76 20.22 16.84 29.83
N THR A 77 19.26 17.76 29.91
CA THR A 77 18.42 17.83 31.13
C THR A 77 17.03 17.24 30.89
N PRO A 78 16.45 16.45 31.83
CA PRO A 78 15.20 15.71 31.63
C PRO A 78 13.93 16.57 31.68
N ARG A 79 14.02 17.90 31.49
CA ARG A 79 12.89 18.82 31.65
C ARG A 79 11.91 18.86 30.47
N HIS A 80 12.22 18.23 29.33
CA HIS A 80 11.42 18.38 28.11
C HIS A 80 10.19 17.47 27.95
N ARG A 81 9.88 16.59 28.91
CA ARG A 81 8.60 15.82 28.87
C ARG A 81 7.34 16.69 29.05
N ARG A 82 7.46 17.99 29.38
CA ARG A 82 6.34 18.94 29.48
C ARG A 82 6.12 19.82 28.23
N SER A 83 6.82 19.57 27.12
CA SER A 83 6.84 20.45 25.93
C SER A 83 5.91 20.05 24.77
N ALA A 84 5.37 18.82 24.75
CA ALA A 84 4.54 18.34 23.64
C ALA A 84 3.20 19.08 23.48
N GLY A 85 2.59 19.54 24.58
CA GLY A 85 1.38 20.37 24.50
C GLY A 85 1.66 21.75 23.90
N ARG A 86 2.74 22.40 24.37
CA ARG A 86 3.12 23.74 23.90
C ARG A 86 3.48 23.79 22.42
N ILE A 87 4.12 22.75 21.88
CA ILE A 87 4.48 22.71 20.46
C ILE A 87 3.24 22.47 19.58
N SER A 88 2.31 21.62 20.01
CA SER A 88 1.03 21.44 19.30
C SER A 88 0.25 22.75 19.28
N ASP A 89 0.11 23.43 20.43
CA ASP A 89 -0.61 24.69 20.52
C ASP A 89 0.01 25.78 19.62
N PHE A 90 1.35 25.84 19.54
CA PHE A 90 2.06 26.75 18.64
C PHE A 90 1.74 26.43 17.18
N ILE A 91 1.85 25.16 16.78
CA ILE A 91 1.58 24.72 15.40
C ILE A 91 0.12 25.03 15.04
N ASP A 92 -0.83 24.74 15.92
CA ASP A 92 -2.25 25.04 15.69
C ASP A 92 -2.49 26.54 15.51
N ARG A 93 -1.78 27.39 16.25
CA ARG A 93 -1.82 28.84 16.07
C ARG A 93 -1.26 29.25 14.70
N VAL A 94 -0.06 28.79 14.33
CA VAL A 94 0.56 29.06 13.02
C VAL A 94 -0.34 28.66 11.86
N PHE A 95 -1.05 27.54 11.97
CA PHE A 95 -1.95 27.06 10.92
C PHE A 95 -3.32 27.75 10.90
N SER A 96 -3.75 28.38 12.00
CA SER A 96 -5.04 29.08 12.09
C SER A 96 -4.94 30.59 11.85
N GLY A 97 -3.76 31.19 12.02
CA GLY A 97 -3.52 32.62 11.84
C GLY A 97 -2.87 32.97 10.51
N LYS A 98 -3.11 34.19 10.03
CA LYS A 98 -2.24 34.84 9.02
C LYS A 98 -1.21 35.65 9.79
N TYR A 99 0.03 35.16 9.82
CA TYR A 99 1.14 35.85 10.46
C TYR A 99 1.89 36.68 9.43
N THR A 100 2.21 37.92 9.78
CA THR A 100 3.34 38.62 9.17
C THR A 100 4.65 38.01 9.68
N ARG A 101 5.75 38.24 8.95
CA ARG A 101 7.07 37.74 9.33
C ARG A 101 7.46 38.16 10.75
N ASP A 102 7.20 39.41 11.12
CA ASP A 102 7.56 39.95 12.44
C ASP A 102 6.69 39.35 13.56
N GLU A 103 5.39 39.15 13.31
CA GLU A 103 4.49 38.47 14.27
C GLU A 103 4.91 37.02 14.51
N LEU A 104 5.35 36.31 13.48
CA LEU A 104 5.85 34.93 13.62
C LEU A 104 7.16 34.89 14.42
N ILE A 105 8.06 35.86 14.20
CA ILE A 105 9.29 35.97 15.00
C ILE A 105 8.96 36.17 16.48
N ASP A 106 8.02 37.05 16.79
CA ASP A 106 7.62 37.31 18.17
C ASP A 106 6.93 36.12 18.81
N GLU A 107 6.08 35.39 18.07
CA GLU A 107 5.48 34.14 18.52
C GLU A 107 6.53 33.05 18.81
N ILE A 108 7.56 32.93 17.96
CA ILE A 108 8.67 31.98 18.18
C ILE A 108 9.49 32.38 19.41
N LYS A 109 9.74 33.69 19.62
CA LYS A 109 10.42 34.19 20.83
C LYS A 109 9.63 33.89 22.10
N ASP A 110 8.30 34.01 22.05
CA ASP A 110 7.43 33.65 23.17
C ASP A 110 7.50 32.13 23.46
N TYR A 111 7.48 31.31 22.41
CA TYR A 111 7.60 29.86 22.52
C TYR A 111 8.90 29.40 23.23
N TYR A 112 10.06 29.93 22.82
CA TYR A 112 11.34 29.60 23.45
C TYR A 112 11.57 30.34 24.77
N GLY A 113 10.94 31.50 24.96
CA GLY A 113 11.21 32.41 26.07
C GLY A 113 12.50 33.23 25.87
N LYS A 114 12.69 34.26 26.71
CA LYS A 114 13.72 35.29 26.54
C LYS A 114 15.17 34.79 26.64
N GLU A 115 15.43 33.75 27.42
CA GLU A 115 16.79 33.22 27.62
C GLU A 115 17.25 32.39 26.41
N ILE A 116 16.44 31.40 26.01
CA ILE A 116 16.72 30.54 24.86
C ILE A 116 16.71 31.35 23.55
N SER A 117 15.81 32.34 23.42
CA SER A 117 15.82 33.22 22.25
C SER A 117 17.14 33.98 22.09
N ARG A 118 17.78 34.40 23.19
CA ARG A 118 19.09 35.08 23.12
C ARG A 118 20.23 34.15 22.73
N GLU A 119 20.18 32.88 23.15
CA GLU A 119 21.14 31.85 22.74
C GLU A 119 21.00 31.53 21.24
N ILE A 120 19.77 31.42 20.74
CA ILE A 120 19.51 31.20 19.31
C ILE A 120 20.04 32.38 18.47
N GLU A 121 19.85 33.62 18.93
CA GLU A 121 20.39 34.82 18.27
C GLU A 121 21.92 34.91 18.32
N SER A 122 22.60 34.32 19.32
CA SER A 122 24.07 34.33 19.42
C SER A 122 24.77 33.22 18.64
N ASP A 123 24.11 32.06 18.50
CA ASP A 123 24.76 30.83 18.03
C ASP A 123 24.49 30.53 16.54
N PHE A 124 23.50 31.19 15.90
CA PHE A 124 23.12 30.96 14.51
C PHE A 124 23.22 32.21 13.63
N THR A 125 23.67 32.03 12.38
CA THR A 125 23.88 33.11 11.40
C THR A 125 22.64 33.96 11.11
N ASN A 126 21.42 33.44 11.34
CA ASN A 126 20.14 34.15 11.14
C ASN A 126 19.19 34.11 12.36
N GLY A 127 19.65 33.65 13.53
CA GLY A 127 18.87 33.67 14.78
C GLY A 127 17.43 33.10 14.67
N VAL A 128 16.50 33.70 15.41
CA VAL A 128 15.07 33.33 15.38
C VAL A 128 14.43 33.71 14.03
N ALA A 129 14.91 34.78 13.40
CA ALA A 129 14.41 35.24 12.10
C ALA A 129 14.57 34.18 11.00
N GLY A 130 15.68 33.43 10.98
CA GLY A 130 15.89 32.35 10.03
C GLY A 130 14.95 31.15 10.23
N VAL A 131 14.47 30.92 11.46
CA VAL A 131 13.45 29.89 11.74
C VAL A 131 12.09 30.34 11.22
N ALA A 132 11.74 31.61 11.41
CA ALA A 132 10.53 32.20 10.85
C ALA A 132 10.54 32.12 9.31
N ASP A 133 11.67 32.45 8.67
CA ASP A 133 11.82 32.35 7.20
C ASP A 133 11.58 30.92 6.71
N GLN A 134 12.18 29.91 7.37
CA GLN A 134 11.95 28.50 7.03
C GLN A 134 10.48 28.08 7.20
N ILE A 135 9.80 28.54 8.25
CA ILE A 135 8.39 28.23 8.46
C ILE A 135 7.54 28.88 7.37
N ILE A 136 7.81 30.14 6.99
CA ILE A 136 7.12 30.81 5.89
C ILE A 136 7.32 30.04 4.59
N GLU A 137 8.56 29.66 4.26
CA GLU A 137 8.86 28.84 3.08
C GLU A 137 8.06 27.52 3.08
N ILE A 138 7.93 26.84 4.22
CA ILE A 138 7.14 25.60 4.35
C ILE A 138 5.64 25.87 4.13
N MET A 139 5.12 26.99 4.64
CA MET A 139 3.71 27.36 4.53
C MET A 139 3.35 27.83 3.10
N ASP A 140 4.31 28.39 2.37
CA ASP A 140 4.14 28.85 0.99
C ASP A 140 4.12 27.71 -0.04
N ILE A 141 4.57 26.50 0.34
CA ILE A 141 4.47 25.31 -0.52
C ILE A 141 2.99 25.01 -0.80
N SER A 142 2.63 25.04 -2.07
CA SER A 142 1.27 24.74 -2.51
C SER A 142 0.90 23.27 -2.25
N ASP A 143 -0.40 23.01 -2.05
CA ASP A 143 -0.88 21.63 -1.87
C ASP A 143 -0.59 20.75 -3.09
N ASP A 144 -0.55 21.33 -4.30
CA ASP A 144 -0.23 20.61 -5.53
C ASP A 144 1.26 20.22 -5.58
N GLU A 145 2.17 21.09 -5.14
CA GLU A 145 3.59 20.77 -4.99
C GLU A 145 3.82 19.68 -3.95
N ALA A 146 3.15 19.80 -2.79
CA ALA A 146 3.22 18.77 -1.75
C ALA A 146 2.67 17.43 -2.25
N PHE A 147 1.54 17.45 -2.97
CA PHE A 147 0.94 16.26 -3.56
C PHE A 147 1.87 15.60 -4.58
N ARG A 148 2.51 16.37 -5.47
CA ARG A 148 3.50 15.83 -6.43
C ARG A 148 4.67 15.17 -5.70
N ALA A 149 5.20 15.79 -4.65
CA ALA A 149 6.28 15.19 -3.86
C ALA A 149 5.85 13.87 -3.19
N ILE A 150 4.62 13.82 -2.67
CA ILE A 150 4.01 12.59 -2.11
C ILE A 150 3.91 11.50 -3.19
N ALA A 151 3.36 11.85 -4.36
CA ALA A 151 3.18 10.92 -5.47
C ALA A 151 4.54 10.40 -5.96
N THR A 152 5.52 11.27 -6.21
CA THR A 152 6.89 10.91 -6.59
C THR A 152 7.50 9.92 -5.61
N ASN A 153 7.43 10.19 -4.31
CA ASN A 153 7.97 9.28 -3.30
C ASN A 153 7.27 7.91 -3.30
N ARG A 154 5.95 7.88 -3.50
CA ARG A 154 5.21 6.61 -3.59
C ARG A 154 5.60 5.81 -4.81
N PHE A 155 5.60 6.41 -6.00
CA PHE A 155 6.06 5.74 -7.21
C PHE A 155 7.51 5.27 -7.06
N ARG A 156 8.42 6.11 -6.55
CA ARG A 156 9.82 5.71 -6.31
C ARG A 156 9.92 4.54 -5.34
N SER A 157 9.11 4.51 -4.28
CA SER A 157 9.14 3.40 -3.33
C SER A 157 8.63 2.08 -3.93
N GLU A 158 7.64 2.13 -4.83
CA GLU A 158 7.12 0.93 -5.51
C GLU A 158 8.06 0.39 -6.58
N PHE A 159 8.73 1.30 -7.28
CA PHE A 159 9.59 1.03 -8.42
C PHE A 159 11.09 1.05 -8.09
N ASN A 160 11.46 1.09 -6.80
CA ASN A 160 12.85 1.19 -6.34
C ASN A 160 13.63 2.33 -7.02
N GLY A 161 12.95 3.45 -7.26
CA GLY A 161 13.51 4.64 -7.90
C GLY A 161 13.52 4.62 -9.44
N GLN A 162 13.16 3.52 -10.10
CA GLN A 162 13.17 3.39 -11.56
C GLN A 162 11.75 3.22 -12.12
N ILE A 163 11.04 4.33 -12.28
CA ILE A 163 9.62 4.38 -12.65
C ILE A 163 9.46 4.40 -14.18
N ASN A 164 10.20 5.27 -14.87
CA ASN A 164 10.09 5.42 -16.32
C ASN A 164 10.52 4.14 -17.05
N SER A 165 10.20 4.08 -18.34
CA SER A 165 10.60 2.99 -19.21
C SER A 165 12.12 2.80 -19.22
N VAL A 166 12.55 1.54 -19.26
CA VAL A 166 13.97 1.20 -19.42
C VAL A 166 14.42 1.15 -20.89
N PHE A 167 13.49 1.42 -21.82
CA PHE A 167 13.71 1.26 -23.26
C PHE A 167 13.92 2.58 -24.01
N ASP A 168 13.60 3.72 -23.41
CA ASP A 168 13.76 5.06 -23.97
C ASP A 168 13.72 6.12 -22.85
N ASP A 169 14.00 7.38 -23.20
CA ASP A 169 13.92 8.53 -22.31
C ASP A 169 12.57 9.27 -22.41
N GLU A 170 11.54 8.64 -22.99
CA GLU A 170 10.23 9.28 -23.15
C GLU A 170 9.48 9.37 -21.82
N SER A 171 8.67 10.41 -21.66
CA SER A 171 7.82 10.56 -20.48
C SER A 171 6.81 9.41 -20.39
N GLY A 172 6.65 8.87 -19.19
CA GLY A 172 5.61 7.91 -18.84
C GLY A 172 4.35 8.61 -18.35
N ARG A 173 3.25 7.86 -18.32
CA ARG A 173 2.00 8.32 -17.74
C ARG A 173 1.23 7.20 -17.08
N VAL A 174 0.57 7.52 -15.98
CA VAL A 174 -0.40 6.66 -15.31
C VAL A 174 -1.68 7.45 -15.15
N GLU A 175 -2.80 6.92 -15.64
CA GLU A 175 -4.11 7.55 -15.55
C GLU A 175 -5.05 6.62 -14.78
N LEU A 176 -5.66 7.13 -13.72
CA LEU A 176 -6.58 6.37 -12.88
C LEU A 176 -7.99 6.97 -12.92
N GLN A 177 -8.90 6.24 -13.55
CA GLN A 177 -10.30 6.61 -13.70
C GLN A 177 -11.18 5.88 -12.67
N ILE A 178 -11.93 6.63 -11.87
CA ILE A 178 -12.86 6.10 -10.86
C ILE A 178 -14.15 6.90 -10.97
N LYS A 179 -15.28 6.20 -11.17
CA LYS A 179 -16.62 6.79 -11.31
C LYS A 179 -16.71 7.92 -12.35
N GLY A 180 -16.04 7.75 -13.50
CA GLY A 180 -16.05 8.70 -14.61
C GLY A 180 -15.02 9.83 -14.51
N SER A 181 -14.49 10.15 -13.32
CA SER A 181 -13.42 11.14 -13.16
C SER A 181 -12.05 10.49 -13.30
N SER A 182 -11.19 11.14 -14.10
CA SER A 182 -9.83 10.70 -14.38
C SER A 182 -8.83 11.56 -13.61
N THR A 183 -7.77 10.94 -13.08
CA THR A 183 -6.62 11.64 -12.53
C THR A 183 -5.38 11.16 -13.29
N LEU A 184 -4.67 12.09 -13.92
CA LEU A 184 -3.50 11.80 -14.75
C LEU A 184 -2.22 12.16 -14.01
N PHE A 185 -1.27 11.23 -13.95
CA PHE A 185 0.07 11.40 -13.43
C PHE A 185 1.07 11.38 -14.60
N SER A 186 1.73 12.50 -14.86
CA SER A 186 2.81 12.61 -15.85
C SER A 186 4.15 12.36 -15.16
N ILE A 187 4.99 11.50 -15.73
CA ILE A 187 6.21 11.01 -15.08
C ILE A 187 7.40 11.16 -16.05
N ALA A 188 8.45 11.86 -15.63
CA ALA A 188 9.68 12.01 -16.40
C ALA A 188 10.89 12.06 -15.46
N GLY A 189 12.00 11.41 -15.85
CA GLY A 189 13.20 11.35 -15.03
C GLY A 189 12.98 10.70 -13.66
N ASP A 190 12.09 9.70 -13.59
CA ASP A 190 11.67 9.01 -12.37
C ASP A 190 11.06 9.96 -11.31
N GLU A 191 10.39 11.01 -11.77
CA GLU A 191 9.63 11.95 -10.93
C GLU A 191 8.26 12.25 -11.54
N VAL A 192 7.26 12.43 -10.68
CA VAL A 192 5.94 12.91 -11.08
C VAL A 192 6.04 14.41 -11.32
N THR A 193 6.00 14.82 -12.59
CA THR A 193 6.17 16.22 -13.02
C THR A 193 4.86 17.01 -12.93
N GLU A 194 3.74 16.34 -13.20
CA GLU A 194 2.41 16.95 -13.22
C GLU A 194 1.34 15.95 -12.77
N VAL A 195 0.32 16.47 -12.07
CA VAL A 195 -0.89 15.72 -11.75
C VAL A 195 -2.10 16.56 -12.13
N CYS A 196 -2.93 16.05 -13.04
CA CYS A 196 -4.16 16.72 -13.47
C CYS A 196 -5.38 16.09 -12.78
N ASP A 197 -6.38 16.93 -12.45
CA ASP A 197 -7.66 16.51 -11.87
C ASP A 197 -7.48 15.63 -10.60
N ARG A 198 -6.59 16.07 -9.70
CA ARG A 198 -6.36 15.37 -8.44
C ARG A 198 -7.63 15.36 -7.58
N ARG A 199 -7.79 14.29 -6.82
CA ARG A 199 -8.86 14.12 -5.84
C ARG A 199 -8.35 13.41 -4.60
N THR A 200 -9.14 13.49 -3.55
CA THR A 200 -8.87 12.76 -2.31
C THR A 200 -9.79 11.54 -2.25
N LEU A 201 -9.18 10.38 -2.07
CA LEU A 201 -9.89 9.12 -1.85
C LEU A 201 -9.93 8.85 -0.34
N ARG A 202 -11.08 8.37 0.15
CA ARG A 202 -11.21 7.97 1.55
C ARG A 202 -10.53 6.63 1.84
N PHE A 203 -10.65 5.70 0.90
CA PHE A 203 -10.16 4.34 1.06
C PHE A 203 -8.73 4.19 0.54
N ARG A 204 -8.07 3.11 0.95
CA ARG A 204 -6.72 2.74 0.55
C ARG A 204 -6.74 1.39 -0.17
N ALA A 205 -5.91 1.24 -1.20
CA ALA A 205 -5.69 -0.04 -1.86
C ALA A 205 -4.67 -0.87 -1.06
N HIS A 206 -4.93 -2.18 -0.95
CA HIS A 206 -4.04 -3.15 -0.31
C HIS A 206 -3.33 -3.98 -1.38
N TYR A 207 -2.07 -4.34 -1.16
CA TYR A 207 -1.28 -5.14 -2.11
C TYR A 207 -0.71 -6.34 -1.39
N LEU A 208 -0.89 -7.54 -1.96
CA LEU A 208 -0.32 -8.78 -1.47
C LEU A 208 0.51 -9.45 -2.58
N ASP A 209 1.82 -9.53 -2.38
CA ASP A 209 2.80 -10.24 -3.23
C ASP A 209 3.60 -11.29 -2.45
N ASP A 210 3.97 -10.98 -1.20
CA ASP A 210 4.88 -11.79 -0.41
C ASP A 210 4.22 -12.32 0.88
N PRO A 211 3.95 -13.63 0.98
CA PRO A 211 3.42 -14.22 2.19
C PRO A 211 4.44 -14.26 3.35
N PHE A 212 5.73 -14.09 3.09
CA PHE A 212 6.80 -14.12 4.10
C PHE A 212 6.92 -12.80 4.88
N LEU A 213 6.15 -11.75 4.53
CA LEU A 213 6.11 -10.48 5.25
C LEU A 213 5.84 -10.65 6.75
N ILE A 214 5.13 -11.72 7.14
CA ILE A 214 4.80 -11.98 8.54
C ILE A 214 5.97 -12.52 9.37
N ASP A 215 7.04 -13.01 8.73
CA ASP A 215 8.18 -13.63 9.42
C ASP A 215 8.92 -12.61 10.27
N SER A 216 9.02 -11.40 9.75
CA SER A 216 9.71 -10.30 10.41
C SER A 216 8.79 -9.53 11.36
N LEU A 217 7.48 -9.82 11.44
CA LEU A 217 6.60 -9.25 12.48
C LEU A 217 7.08 -9.61 13.88
N ALA A 218 7.95 -10.62 13.96
CA ALA A 218 8.53 -11.19 15.15
C ALA A 218 9.69 -10.40 15.81
N GLY A 219 10.09 -9.27 15.23
CA GLY A 219 11.33 -8.59 15.62
C GLY A 219 11.17 -7.48 16.67
N PRO A 220 12.20 -7.20 17.52
CA PRO A 220 12.23 -6.08 18.47
C PRO A 220 12.26 -4.68 17.81
N TYR A 221 12.03 -4.59 16.51
CA TYR A 221 12.11 -3.37 15.71
C TYR A 221 10.84 -2.50 15.77
N GLY A 222 9.83 -2.88 16.56
CA GLY A 222 8.48 -2.28 16.62
C GLY A 222 8.36 -0.83 17.12
N SER A 223 9.46 -0.11 17.36
CA SER A 223 9.42 1.30 17.79
C SER A 223 10.02 2.27 16.76
N ALA A 224 11.15 1.93 16.13
CA ALA A 224 11.88 2.84 15.25
C ALA A 224 11.21 3.07 13.87
N PHE A 225 10.29 2.18 13.46
CA PHE A 225 9.62 2.23 12.16
C PHE A 225 8.24 2.91 12.16
N ARG A 226 7.72 3.32 13.32
CA ARG A 226 6.36 3.91 13.43
C ARG A 226 6.20 5.28 12.76
N SER A 227 7.29 5.91 12.31
CA SER A 227 7.28 7.31 11.84
C SER A 227 7.69 7.49 10.38
N ARG A 228 7.92 6.41 9.61
CA ARG A 228 8.18 6.56 8.17
C ARG A 228 6.86 6.65 7.42
N THR A 229 6.56 7.85 6.92
CA THR A 229 5.50 8.10 5.96
C THR A 229 5.99 7.74 4.55
N LEU A 230 5.09 7.35 3.65
CA LEU A 230 5.37 7.07 2.23
C LEU A 230 6.25 5.84 1.99
N LEU A 231 5.90 4.73 2.64
CA LEU A 231 6.57 3.45 2.45
C LEU A 231 6.00 2.70 1.23
N GLY A 232 6.76 1.73 0.75
CA GLY A 232 6.29 0.79 -0.27
C GLY A 232 5.24 -0.15 0.28
N HIS A 233 4.51 -0.81 -0.61
CA HIS A 233 3.32 -1.58 -0.25
C HIS A 233 3.58 -2.67 0.80
N GLN A 234 4.71 -3.37 0.71
CA GLN A 234 5.12 -4.41 1.66
C GLN A 234 5.24 -3.86 3.09
N GLU A 235 5.90 -2.72 3.24
CA GLU A 235 6.13 -2.07 4.52
C GLU A 235 4.84 -1.46 5.09
N GLU A 236 3.98 -0.89 4.25
CA GLU A 236 2.68 -0.42 4.72
C GLU A 236 1.75 -1.59 5.11
N LEU A 237 1.69 -2.68 4.33
CA LEU A 237 0.94 -3.89 4.69
C LEU A 237 1.44 -4.47 6.03
N ARG A 238 2.76 -4.54 6.20
CA ARG A 238 3.37 -4.93 7.47
C ARG A 238 2.90 -4.06 8.63
N GLN A 239 2.85 -2.73 8.47
CA GLN A 239 2.33 -1.84 9.51
C GLN A 239 0.85 -2.10 9.82
N ASP A 240 0.03 -2.38 8.80
CA ASP A 240 -1.38 -2.71 8.99
C ASP A 240 -1.55 -4.01 9.78
N LEU A 241 -0.76 -5.04 9.46
CA LEU A 241 -0.76 -6.32 10.18
C LEU A 241 -0.33 -6.14 11.64
N ILE A 242 0.69 -5.32 11.91
CA ILE A 242 1.12 -4.98 13.28
C ILE A 242 -0.01 -4.25 14.02
N ARG A 243 -0.58 -3.19 13.42
CA ARG A 243 -1.63 -2.40 14.07
C ARG A 243 -2.89 -3.24 14.35
N SER A 244 -3.24 -4.11 13.40
CA SER A 244 -4.40 -5.00 13.47
C SER A 244 -4.26 -6.08 14.53
N THR A 245 -3.05 -6.64 14.69
CA THR A 245 -2.77 -7.63 15.73
C THR A 245 -2.66 -6.99 17.12
N ILE A 246 -2.20 -5.72 17.22
CA ILE A 246 -2.18 -4.96 18.48
C ILE A 246 -3.59 -4.61 18.97
N ARG A 247 -4.50 -4.18 18.08
CA ARG A 247 -5.85 -3.74 18.46
C ARG A 247 -6.74 -4.85 19.05
N ASN A 248 -6.44 -6.13 18.80
CA ASN A 248 -7.20 -7.25 19.36
C ASN A 248 -7.10 -7.37 20.91
N ASP A 249 -6.22 -6.63 21.59
CA ASP A 249 -6.15 -6.57 23.07
C ASP A 249 -7.14 -5.58 23.70
N ASP A 250 -7.67 -4.61 22.94
CA ASP A 250 -8.67 -3.67 23.43
C ASP A 250 -10.06 -4.26 23.19
N LYS A 251 -10.66 -4.80 24.25
CA LYS A 251 -12.04 -5.34 24.32
C LYS A 251 -13.16 -4.36 23.89
N GLU A 252 -12.83 -3.17 23.39
CA GLU A 252 -13.77 -2.08 23.10
C GLU A 252 -13.87 -1.69 21.61
N SER A 253 -12.97 -2.12 20.71
CA SER A 253 -13.26 -2.09 19.27
C SER A 253 -13.77 -3.47 18.85
N SER A 254 -15.04 -3.74 18.63
CA SER A 254 -16.15 -2.84 18.40
C SER A 254 -17.39 -3.72 18.26
N LEU A 255 -18.24 -3.77 19.29
CA LEU A 255 -19.54 -4.44 19.23
C LEU A 255 -20.36 -4.00 17.99
N PHE A 256 -20.14 -2.78 17.49
CA PHE A 256 -20.80 -2.28 16.28
C PHE A 256 -20.12 -2.66 14.97
N ASP A 257 -18.80 -2.85 14.90
CA ASP A 257 -18.19 -3.41 13.67
C ASP A 257 -18.44 -4.91 13.61
N GLU A 258 -18.48 -5.62 14.74
CA GLU A 258 -18.92 -7.02 14.81
C GLU A 258 -20.38 -7.20 14.37
N ILE A 259 -21.26 -6.22 14.64
CA ILE A 259 -22.67 -6.22 14.19
C ILE A 259 -22.81 -5.75 12.73
N ALA A 260 -21.96 -4.82 12.27
CA ALA A 260 -21.95 -4.32 10.88
C ALA A 260 -21.21 -5.26 9.91
N MET A 261 -20.37 -6.17 10.42
CA MET A 261 -19.83 -7.32 9.74
C MET A 261 -20.96 -8.32 9.46
N GLU A 262 -21.71 -8.00 8.40
CA GLU A 262 -22.88 -8.70 7.92
C GLU A 262 -22.73 -10.23 7.84
N ARG A 263 -23.88 -10.93 7.74
CA ARG A 263 -23.95 -12.36 7.36
C ARG A 263 -23.04 -12.72 6.18
N HIS A 264 -22.80 -11.78 5.28
CA HIS A 264 -21.96 -11.88 4.09
C HIS A 264 -20.46 -12.07 4.42
N LEU A 265 -19.95 -11.36 5.44
CA LEU A 265 -18.57 -11.56 5.88
C LEU A 265 -18.38 -12.92 6.57
N ASN A 266 -19.41 -13.44 7.25
CA ASN A 266 -19.32 -14.75 7.91
C ASN A 266 -19.01 -15.87 6.91
N VAL A 267 -19.62 -15.88 5.72
CA VAL A 267 -19.35 -16.90 4.70
C VAL A 267 -17.88 -16.88 4.27
N LEU A 268 -17.34 -15.66 4.04
CA LEU A 268 -15.94 -15.48 3.68
C LEU A 268 -15.00 -15.90 4.82
N MET A 269 -15.29 -15.46 6.05
CA MET A 269 -14.50 -15.76 7.23
C MET A 269 -14.52 -17.24 7.60
N GLU A 270 -15.65 -17.93 7.48
CA GLU A 270 -15.76 -19.37 7.67
C GLU A 270 -14.79 -20.11 6.74
N LYS A 271 -14.72 -19.71 5.47
CA LYS A 271 -13.77 -20.26 4.49
C LYS A 271 -12.32 -20.01 4.90
N VAL A 272 -11.97 -18.78 5.25
CA VAL A 272 -10.61 -18.43 5.66
C VAL A 272 -10.21 -19.17 6.95
N VAL A 273 -11.11 -19.25 7.94
CA VAL A 273 -10.89 -19.97 9.21
C VAL A 273 -10.74 -21.47 8.99
N SER A 274 -11.45 -22.06 8.00
CA SER A 274 -11.30 -23.48 7.69
C SER A 274 -9.90 -23.83 7.14
N LEU A 275 -9.23 -22.87 6.48
CA LEU A 275 -7.87 -23.01 5.93
C LEU A 275 -6.78 -22.57 6.92
N CYS A 276 -7.10 -21.60 7.79
CA CYS A 276 -6.22 -21.07 8.83
C CYS A 276 -6.97 -21.03 10.17
N PRO A 277 -7.01 -22.17 10.90
CA PRO A 277 -7.78 -22.28 12.14
C PRO A 277 -7.17 -21.45 13.28
N GLY A 278 -5.84 -21.31 13.32
CA GLY A 278 -5.14 -20.56 14.36
C GLY A 278 -5.17 -19.04 14.17
N HIS A 279 -4.63 -18.31 15.15
CA HIS A 279 -4.63 -16.84 15.18
C HIS A 279 -3.34 -16.31 15.82
N PHE A 280 -3.03 -15.03 15.58
CA PHE A 280 -1.87 -14.37 16.19
C PHE A 280 -2.23 -13.75 17.55
N GLU A 281 -1.38 -13.95 18.54
CA GLU A 281 -1.41 -13.27 19.84
C GLU A 281 -0.04 -12.70 20.20
N LYS A 282 -0.01 -11.68 21.05
CA LYS A 282 1.24 -11.15 21.59
C LYS A 282 1.78 -12.03 22.70
N SER A 283 3.08 -12.33 22.64
CA SER A 283 3.78 -12.95 23.76
C SER A 283 4.05 -11.91 24.86
N GLY A 284 3.57 -12.13 26.08
CA GLY A 284 3.61 -11.15 27.17
C GLY A 284 5.00 -10.70 27.68
N SER A 285 6.10 -11.17 27.10
CA SER A 285 7.47 -10.88 27.55
C SER A 285 8.33 -10.12 26.54
N ARG A 286 7.96 -10.13 25.26
CA ARG A 286 8.65 -9.45 24.15
C ARG A 286 7.55 -9.09 23.17
N ASP A 287 7.46 -7.84 22.73
CA ASP A 287 6.46 -7.31 21.78
C ASP A 287 6.56 -8.01 20.41
N HIS A 288 6.22 -9.29 20.41
CA HIS A 288 6.50 -10.32 19.42
C HIS A 288 5.23 -11.18 19.30
N LEU A 289 4.84 -11.48 18.06
CA LEU A 289 3.62 -12.22 17.74
C LEU A 289 3.89 -13.72 17.65
N ILE A 290 3.04 -14.51 18.29
CA ILE A 290 3.02 -15.97 18.22
C ILE A 290 1.72 -16.43 17.57
N TYR A 291 1.80 -17.46 16.73
CA TYR A 291 0.64 -18.11 16.13
C TYR A 291 0.15 -19.24 17.04
N LEU A 292 -1.10 -19.19 17.47
CA LEU A 292 -1.75 -20.18 18.31
C LEU A 292 -2.76 -20.97 17.49
N GLU A 293 -2.75 -22.29 17.62
CA GLU A 293 -3.71 -23.17 16.96
C GLU A 293 -4.18 -24.26 17.94
N GLY A 294 -5.45 -24.64 17.81
CA GLY A 294 -6.04 -25.72 18.62
C GLY A 294 -5.28 -27.03 18.42
N GLY A 295 -4.82 -27.62 19.52
CA GLY A 295 -4.03 -28.86 19.51
C GLY A 295 -2.52 -28.64 19.63
N PHE A 296 -2.02 -27.41 19.52
CA PHE A 296 -0.62 -27.13 19.82
C PHE A 296 -0.42 -26.87 21.32
N VAL A 297 0.59 -27.51 21.90
CA VAL A 297 0.97 -27.31 23.32
C VAL A 297 1.64 -25.94 23.54
N ARG A 298 2.22 -25.38 22.47
CA ARG A 298 2.90 -24.07 22.46
C ARG A 298 2.61 -23.35 21.15
N GLY A 299 2.63 -22.02 21.18
CA GLY A 299 2.55 -21.22 19.97
C GLY A 299 3.71 -21.46 19.01
N LEU A 300 3.44 -21.28 17.72
CA LEU A 300 4.44 -21.29 16.66
C LEU A 300 4.94 -19.87 16.37
N GLU A 301 6.22 -19.77 16.10
CA GLU A 301 6.82 -18.56 15.52
C GLU A 301 6.26 -18.33 14.11
N PRO A 302 5.88 -17.10 13.71
CA PRO A 302 5.36 -16.82 12.36
C PRO A 302 6.27 -17.32 11.24
N GLY A 303 7.60 -17.19 11.42
CA GLY A 303 8.60 -17.70 10.50
C GLY A 303 8.56 -19.22 10.28
N ASN A 304 8.01 -19.98 11.23
CA ASN A 304 7.88 -21.44 11.15
C ASN A 304 6.55 -21.90 10.51
N LEU A 305 5.68 -20.98 10.10
CA LEU A 305 4.48 -21.33 9.34
C LEU A 305 4.83 -21.71 7.90
N SER A 306 4.03 -22.58 7.27
CA SER A 306 4.20 -22.87 5.85
C SER A 306 3.78 -21.65 5.01
N ALA A 307 4.48 -21.39 3.90
CA ALA A 307 4.25 -20.21 3.07
C ALA A 307 2.76 -20.05 2.66
N GLY A 308 2.11 -21.15 2.26
CA GLY A 308 0.69 -21.10 1.92
C GLY A 308 -0.23 -20.78 3.11
N LEU A 309 0.09 -21.25 4.33
CA LEU A 309 -0.68 -20.89 5.53
C LEU A 309 -0.51 -19.41 5.87
N LYS A 310 0.67 -18.82 5.62
CA LYS A 310 0.93 -17.39 5.84
C LYS A 310 0.00 -16.52 4.99
N THR A 311 -0.26 -16.88 3.73
CA THR A 311 -1.23 -16.17 2.85
C THR A 311 -2.61 -16.10 3.51
N PHE A 312 -3.13 -17.22 4.00
CA PHE A 312 -4.44 -17.25 4.66
C PHE A 312 -4.44 -16.52 6.00
N ALA A 313 -3.33 -16.57 6.73
CA ALA A 313 -3.18 -15.86 7.99
C ALA A 313 -3.19 -14.33 7.79
N ILE A 314 -2.51 -13.82 6.75
CA ILE A 314 -2.56 -12.41 6.35
C ILE A 314 -4.00 -12.01 6.00
N MET A 315 -4.67 -12.78 5.14
CA MET A 315 -6.07 -12.51 4.77
C MET A 315 -6.99 -12.48 5.97
N LYS A 316 -6.84 -13.44 6.90
CA LYS A 316 -7.62 -13.50 8.13
C LYS A 316 -7.45 -12.25 8.98
N VAL A 317 -6.21 -11.77 9.14
CA VAL A 317 -5.93 -10.55 9.91
C VAL A 317 -6.55 -9.33 9.23
N LEU A 318 -6.37 -9.18 7.91
CA LEU A 318 -6.88 -8.01 7.17
C LEU A 318 -8.42 -7.96 7.12
N LEU A 319 -9.08 -9.11 6.99
CA LEU A 319 -10.54 -9.20 7.05
C LEU A 319 -11.05 -8.89 8.45
N LYS A 320 -10.48 -9.52 9.48
CA LYS A 320 -10.90 -9.34 10.87
C LYS A 320 -10.69 -7.90 11.37
N SER A 321 -9.62 -7.23 10.93
CA SER A 321 -9.35 -5.86 11.37
C SER A 321 -10.16 -4.79 10.65
N GLY A 322 -10.97 -5.19 9.66
CA GLY A 322 -11.67 -4.25 8.79
C GLY A 322 -10.75 -3.50 7.84
N ALA A 323 -9.49 -3.93 7.65
CA ALA A 323 -8.60 -3.32 6.66
C ALA A 323 -9.12 -3.55 5.23
N LEU A 324 -9.73 -4.71 4.98
CA LEU A 324 -10.49 -4.99 3.75
C LEU A 324 -11.95 -4.58 3.95
N GLU A 325 -12.26 -3.34 3.58
CA GLU A 325 -13.60 -2.76 3.69
C GLU A 325 -14.46 -3.02 2.44
N ALA A 326 -15.79 -2.95 2.60
CA ALA A 326 -16.72 -3.06 1.48
C ALA A 326 -16.49 -1.97 0.43
N GLY A 327 -16.45 -2.36 -0.86
CA GLY A 327 -16.07 -1.48 -1.97
C GLY A 327 -14.59 -1.10 -2.01
N GLY A 328 -13.76 -1.70 -1.16
CA GLY A 328 -12.30 -1.49 -1.14
C GLY A 328 -11.60 -2.05 -2.37
N THR A 329 -10.29 -1.77 -2.49
CA THR A 329 -9.45 -2.27 -3.59
C THR A 329 -8.32 -3.15 -3.05
N ILE A 330 -8.13 -4.31 -3.65
CA ILE A 330 -7.03 -5.23 -3.34
C ILE A 330 -6.29 -5.63 -4.62
N ILE A 331 -4.98 -5.71 -4.53
CA ILE A 331 -4.07 -6.11 -5.59
C ILE A 331 -3.40 -7.40 -5.13
N LEU A 332 -3.49 -8.46 -5.94
CA LEU A 332 -2.96 -9.78 -5.63
C LEU A 332 -1.95 -10.18 -6.72
N ASP A 333 -0.68 -10.21 -6.40
CA ASP A 333 0.37 -10.51 -7.38
C ASP A 333 0.81 -11.97 -7.26
N GLU A 334 0.48 -12.77 -8.28
CA GLU A 334 0.76 -14.21 -8.38
C GLU A 334 0.47 -14.98 -7.07
N PRO A 335 -0.75 -14.82 -6.48
CA PRO A 335 -1.06 -15.33 -5.15
C PRO A 335 -1.03 -16.86 -5.04
N GLU A 336 -0.99 -17.58 -6.16
CA GLU A 336 -0.98 -19.03 -6.25
C GLU A 336 0.39 -19.69 -6.00
N ILE A 337 1.51 -18.95 -6.10
CA ILE A 337 2.88 -19.50 -6.12
C ILE A 337 3.17 -20.43 -4.95
N HIS A 338 2.74 -20.05 -3.75
CA HIS A 338 3.05 -20.75 -2.51
C HIS A 338 1.94 -21.69 -2.03
N LEU A 339 0.90 -21.89 -2.84
CA LEU A 339 -0.28 -22.67 -2.48
C LEU A 339 -0.26 -24.05 -3.14
N HIS A 340 -0.57 -25.08 -2.34
CA HIS A 340 -0.90 -26.40 -2.86
C HIS A 340 -2.15 -26.33 -3.78
N PRO A 341 -2.31 -27.16 -4.83
CA PRO A 341 -3.43 -27.06 -5.77
C PRO A 341 -4.83 -26.97 -5.12
N ALA A 342 -5.08 -27.76 -4.07
CA ALA A 342 -6.34 -27.68 -3.32
C ALA A 342 -6.57 -26.30 -2.66
N TRP A 343 -5.51 -25.66 -2.19
CA TRP A 343 -5.55 -24.31 -1.61
C TRP A 343 -5.63 -23.22 -2.67
N GLN A 344 -5.08 -23.44 -3.86
CA GLN A 344 -5.29 -22.55 -5.01
C GLN A 344 -6.78 -22.46 -5.36
N LEU A 345 -7.50 -23.59 -5.44
CA LEU A 345 -8.95 -23.57 -5.64
C LEU A 345 -9.68 -22.82 -4.52
N ALA A 346 -9.31 -23.09 -3.27
CA ALA A 346 -9.93 -22.44 -2.13
C ALA A 346 -9.69 -20.91 -2.12
N PHE A 347 -8.48 -20.48 -2.51
CA PHE A 347 -8.11 -19.07 -2.58
C PHE A 347 -8.78 -18.36 -3.75
N ALA A 348 -8.89 -18.98 -4.93
CA ALA A 348 -9.66 -18.46 -6.06
C ALA A 348 -11.13 -18.23 -5.66
N GLU A 349 -11.73 -19.17 -4.92
CA GLU A 349 -13.09 -19.01 -4.41
C GLU A 349 -13.19 -17.87 -3.38
N ILE A 350 -12.19 -17.68 -2.50
CA ILE A 350 -12.12 -16.54 -1.58
C ILE A 350 -12.07 -15.22 -2.34
N ILE A 351 -11.27 -15.11 -3.41
CA ILE A 351 -11.19 -13.90 -4.25
C ILE A 351 -12.55 -13.55 -4.85
N VAL A 352 -13.25 -14.55 -5.39
CA VAL A 352 -14.61 -14.38 -5.93
C VAL A 352 -15.59 -13.93 -4.85
N LEU A 353 -15.47 -14.46 -3.63
CA LEU A 353 -16.29 -14.06 -2.49
C LEU A 353 -15.97 -12.65 -1.98
N LEU A 354 -14.72 -12.16 -2.06
CA LEU A 354 -14.40 -10.75 -1.75
C LEU A 354 -15.20 -9.80 -2.64
N GLN A 355 -15.30 -10.10 -3.94
CA GLN A 355 -16.13 -9.32 -4.84
C GLN A 355 -17.62 -9.51 -4.53
N LYS A 356 -18.07 -10.75 -4.36
CA LYS A 356 -19.50 -11.07 -4.19
C LYS A 356 -20.10 -10.49 -2.91
N GLU A 357 -19.39 -10.64 -1.80
CA GLU A 357 -19.88 -10.35 -0.46
C GLU A 357 -19.53 -8.92 -0.01
N LEU A 358 -18.38 -8.39 -0.44
CA LEU A 358 -17.91 -7.06 -0.04
C LEU A 358 -17.91 -6.05 -1.19
N GLY A 359 -18.23 -6.45 -2.43
CA GLY A 359 -18.20 -5.54 -3.58
C GLY A 359 -16.79 -5.00 -3.88
N MET A 360 -15.74 -5.70 -3.42
CA MET A 360 -14.36 -5.25 -3.59
C MET A 360 -13.92 -5.28 -5.05
N HIS A 361 -13.05 -4.34 -5.40
CA HIS A 361 -12.34 -4.30 -6.66
C HIS A 361 -11.02 -5.06 -6.53
N VAL A 362 -10.85 -6.14 -7.28
CA VAL A 362 -9.66 -6.99 -7.26
C VAL A 362 -8.89 -6.82 -8.57
N LEU A 363 -7.63 -6.42 -8.48
CA LEU A 363 -6.68 -6.62 -9.58
C LEU A 363 -5.79 -7.79 -9.19
N MET A 364 -5.69 -8.81 -10.04
CA MET A 364 -4.79 -9.92 -9.78
C MET A 364 -3.93 -10.25 -11.00
N SER A 365 -2.71 -10.71 -10.76
CA SER A 365 -1.85 -11.30 -11.78
C SER A 365 -1.75 -12.81 -11.57
N THR A 366 -1.56 -13.56 -12.65
CA THR A 366 -1.32 -15.00 -12.58
C THR A 366 -0.48 -15.46 -13.77
N HIS A 367 0.34 -16.48 -13.55
CA HIS A 367 0.99 -17.24 -14.62
C HIS A 367 0.40 -18.66 -14.74
N SER A 368 -0.64 -18.97 -13.95
CA SER A 368 -1.21 -20.31 -13.84
C SER A 368 -2.51 -20.42 -14.66
N PRO A 369 -2.53 -21.27 -15.71
CA PRO A 369 -3.78 -21.55 -16.44
C PRO A 369 -4.80 -22.21 -15.52
N TYR A 370 -4.34 -23.02 -14.55
CA TYR A 370 -5.22 -23.64 -13.56
C TYR A 370 -5.92 -22.61 -12.68
N PHE A 371 -5.19 -21.59 -12.21
CA PHE A 371 -5.74 -20.56 -11.34
C PHE A 371 -6.68 -19.61 -12.08
N LEU A 372 -6.33 -19.24 -13.32
CA LEU A 372 -7.22 -18.50 -14.22
C LEU A 372 -8.57 -19.21 -14.41
N ASN A 373 -8.53 -20.52 -14.70
CA ASN A 373 -9.73 -21.34 -14.84
C ASN A 373 -10.53 -21.44 -13.54
N ALA A 374 -9.87 -21.55 -12.39
CA ALA A 374 -10.56 -21.54 -11.11
C ALA A 374 -11.37 -20.24 -10.91
N ILE A 375 -10.81 -19.07 -11.24
CA ILE A 375 -11.54 -17.79 -11.18
C ILE A 375 -12.74 -17.77 -12.14
N GLU A 376 -12.59 -18.24 -13.38
CA GLU A 376 -13.72 -18.34 -14.33
C GLU A 376 -14.83 -19.27 -13.82
N VAL A 377 -14.49 -20.43 -13.28
CA VAL A 377 -15.47 -21.39 -12.77
C VAL A 377 -16.19 -20.86 -11.54
N TYR A 378 -15.45 -20.29 -10.57
CA TYR A 378 -16.06 -19.74 -9.36
C TYR A 378 -16.86 -18.47 -9.65
N SER A 379 -16.40 -17.56 -10.51
CA SER A 379 -17.16 -16.37 -10.87
C SER A 379 -18.52 -16.73 -11.51
N LYS A 380 -18.56 -17.73 -12.40
CA LYS A 380 -19.81 -18.29 -12.95
C LYS A 380 -20.67 -18.93 -11.88
N LYS A 381 -20.09 -19.74 -10.98
CA LYS A 381 -20.79 -20.38 -9.87
C LYS A 381 -21.52 -19.36 -8.97
N TYR A 382 -20.90 -18.21 -8.72
CA TYR A 382 -21.44 -17.15 -7.86
C TYR A 382 -22.21 -16.05 -8.63
N GLY A 383 -22.29 -16.17 -9.96
CA GLY A 383 -23.03 -15.25 -10.84
C GLY A 383 -22.42 -13.84 -10.90
N ILE A 384 -21.09 -13.74 -10.88
CA ILE A 384 -20.33 -12.48 -10.95
C ILE A 384 -19.39 -12.42 -12.16
N ASP A 385 -19.49 -13.38 -13.08
CA ASP A 385 -18.69 -13.47 -14.30
C ASP A 385 -18.80 -12.22 -15.19
N GLY A 386 -19.97 -11.57 -15.20
CA GLY A 386 -20.16 -10.28 -15.88
C GLY A 386 -19.40 -9.09 -15.27
N LEU A 387 -18.76 -9.27 -14.11
CA LEU A 387 -17.90 -8.27 -13.44
C LEU A 387 -16.41 -8.67 -13.52
N CYS A 388 -16.09 -9.74 -14.25
CA CYS A 388 -14.73 -10.22 -14.44
C CYS A 388 -14.20 -9.76 -15.81
N SER A 389 -12.99 -9.22 -15.81
CA SER A 389 -12.23 -8.85 -17.01
C SER A 389 -10.92 -9.63 -17.04
N TYR A 390 -10.49 -10.03 -18.23
CA TYR A 390 -9.30 -10.85 -18.41
C TYR A 390 -8.36 -10.20 -19.41
N TYR A 391 -7.07 -10.13 -19.07
CA TYR A 391 -6.04 -9.50 -19.87
C TYR A 391 -4.87 -10.45 -20.06
N LEU A 392 -4.28 -10.46 -21.25
CA LEU A 392 -3.05 -11.18 -21.55
C LEU A 392 -1.89 -10.20 -21.63
N ALA A 393 -0.89 -10.38 -20.78
CA ALA A 393 0.36 -9.63 -20.80
C ALA A 393 1.39 -10.34 -21.70
N GLU A 394 1.90 -9.65 -22.70
CA GLU A 394 2.82 -10.21 -23.68
C GLU A 394 4.03 -9.32 -23.89
N THR A 395 5.21 -9.95 -24.00
CA THR A 395 6.42 -9.25 -24.44
C THR A 395 6.42 -9.19 -25.97
N CYS A 396 6.37 -7.97 -26.51
CA CYS A 396 6.44 -7.69 -27.94
C CYS A 396 7.87 -7.87 -28.47
N ALA A 397 8.03 -7.86 -29.80
CA ALA A 397 9.33 -8.00 -30.47
C ALA A 397 10.34 -6.88 -30.12
N ASP A 398 9.85 -5.72 -29.68
CA ASP A 398 10.66 -4.61 -29.18
C ASP A 398 11.13 -4.81 -27.71
N GLY A 399 10.80 -5.95 -27.10
CA GLY A 399 11.11 -6.28 -25.70
C GLY A 399 10.16 -5.67 -24.67
N ARG A 400 9.23 -4.81 -25.10
CA ARG A 400 8.28 -4.12 -24.22
C ARG A 400 7.06 -5.00 -23.96
N SER A 401 6.41 -4.78 -22.83
CA SER A 401 5.15 -5.45 -22.49
C SER A 401 3.95 -4.66 -22.97
N ARG A 402 2.94 -5.37 -23.49
CA ARG A 402 1.60 -4.84 -23.77
C ARG A 402 0.55 -5.76 -23.17
N LEU A 403 -0.52 -5.17 -22.65
CA LEU A 403 -1.69 -5.91 -22.16
C LEU A 403 -2.82 -5.82 -23.17
N THR A 404 -3.38 -6.97 -23.53
CA THR A 404 -4.51 -7.09 -24.46
C THR A 404 -5.72 -7.63 -23.71
N ASP A 405 -6.90 -7.03 -23.90
CA ASP A 405 -8.15 -7.56 -23.36
C ASP A 405 -8.53 -8.86 -24.09
N ILE A 406 -8.69 -9.92 -23.31
CA ILE A 406 -9.05 -11.27 -23.75
C ILE A 406 -10.31 -11.79 -23.05
N THR A 407 -11.13 -10.90 -22.49
CA THR A 407 -12.34 -11.24 -21.70
C THR A 407 -13.31 -12.16 -22.45
N ARG A 408 -13.30 -12.13 -23.79
CA ARG A 408 -14.16 -12.96 -24.65
C ARG A 408 -13.41 -14.11 -25.35
N SER A 409 -12.13 -14.31 -25.04
CA SER A 409 -11.25 -15.26 -25.72
C SER A 409 -10.13 -15.73 -24.78
N THR A 410 -10.51 -16.23 -23.59
CA THR A 410 -9.55 -16.67 -22.56
C THR A 410 -8.75 -17.91 -22.98
N GLU A 411 -9.22 -18.63 -24.02
CA GLU A 411 -8.50 -19.73 -24.68
C GLU A 411 -7.09 -19.35 -25.11
N VAL A 412 -6.88 -18.11 -25.57
CA VAL A 412 -5.55 -17.61 -26.00
C VAL A 412 -4.56 -17.60 -24.83
N ALA A 413 -5.02 -17.27 -23.62
CA ALA A 413 -4.17 -17.35 -22.42
C ALA A 413 -3.90 -18.80 -22.03
N TYR A 414 -4.89 -19.69 -22.13
CA TYR A 414 -4.71 -21.11 -21.82
C TYR A 414 -3.68 -21.77 -22.74
N GLU A 415 -3.80 -21.59 -24.06
CA GLU A 415 -2.84 -22.13 -25.03
C GLU A 415 -1.42 -21.68 -24.71
N LYS A 416 -1.25 -20.39 -24.42
CA LYS A 416 0.07 -19.83 -24.14
C LYS A 416 0.67 -20.31 -22.82
N LEU A 417 -0.12 -20.31 -21.75
CA LEU A 417 0.33 -20.70 -20.42
C LEU A 417 0.46 -22.23 -20.26
N ALA A 418 -0.24 -23.02 -21.07
CA ALA A 418 -0.15 -24.48 -21.07
C ALA A 418 0.94 -25.04 -21.99
N ALA A 419 1.50 -24.23 -22.89
CA ALA A 419 2.55 -24.64 -23.82
C ALA A 419 3.73 -25.44 -23.20
N PRO A 420 4.18 -25.17 -21.95
CA PRO A 420 5.20 -26.01 -21.31
C PRO A 420 4.77 -27.47 -21.08
N PHE A 421 3.48 -27.74 -20.89
CA PHE A 421 2.96 -29.11 -20.76
C PHE A 421 2.96 -29.84 -22.10
N ASP A 422 2.66 -29.14 -23.20
CA ASP A 422 2.74 -29.72 -24.54
C ASP A 422 4.16 -30.16 -24.89
N ILE A 423 5.16 -29.39 -24.45
CA ILE A 423 6.58 -29.75 -24.60
C ILE A 423 6.87 -31.03 -23.81
N LEU A 424 6.40 -31.10 -22.56
CA LEU A 424 6.59 -32.28 -21.72
C LEU A 424 5.94 -33.53 -22.31
N GLU A 425 4.71 -33.41 -22.85
CA GLU A 425 4.02 -34.52 -23.52
C GLU A 425 4.78 -35.01 -24.77
N ARG A 426 5.37 -34.09 -25.56
CA ARG A 426 6.20 -34.46 -26.72
C ARG A 426 7.47 -35.20 -26.32
N GLU A 427 8.14 -34.73 -25.26
CA GLU A 427 9.31 -35.39 -24.68
C GLU A 427 8.96 -36.80 -24.16
N GLU A 428 7.82 -36.96 -23.47
CA GLU A 428 7.34 -38.27 -23.01
C GLU A 428 7.02 -39.22 -24.18
N CYS A 429 6.48 -38.69 -25.28
CA CYS A 429 6.13 -39.46 -26.47
C CYS A 429 7.32 -39.73 -27.41
N GLY A 430 8.50 -39.13 -27.17
CA GLY A 430 9.67 -39.24 -28.03
C GLY A 430 9.48 -38.62 -29.42
N LEU A 431 8.64 -37.59 -29.52
CA LEU A 431 8.40 -36.83 -30.74
C LEU A 431 9.27 -35.57 -30.69
N GLU A 432 10.29 -35.49 -31.56
CA GLU A 432 11.13 -34.28 -31.74
C GLU A 432 10.30 -33.05 -32.19
#